data_AF-A0A815ZN37-F1
#
_entry.id   AF-A0A815ZN37-F1
#
_cell.length_a   1.000
_cell.length_b   1.000
_cell.length_c   1.000
_cell.angle_alpha   90.00
_cell.angle_beta   90.00
_cell.angle_gamma   90.00
#
_symmetry.space_group_name_H-M   'P 1'
#
loop_
_entity.id
_entity.type
_entity.pdbx_description
1 polymer ?
#
loop_
_entity_poly.entity_id
_entity_poly.type
_entity_poly.pdbx_seq_one_letter_code
_entity_poly.pdbx_strand_id
1 'polypeptide(L)'
;MFFFSFVFLSLVSIISSLDNGLGKTPQMGWNSWNHFGCRINETVIRETADALISTGLAKAGYTYVNVDDCWASARDSTTKFIQPDPSTFPSGMAALADYVHSRGLLFGLYSDAGYETCAGRPGSFGYEDIDAHVYAQWKVDYLKYDNCNSRPTNCTIKERYERMRDALNRTGRPIFYSACEWGEMLPALWFRSVANSWRTTGDIVDTWLLMLLNIDINNLFWSFAAPHGFNDPDMLEIGNGGMTYNEYRTHMSLWSIAKAPLLIGCDVRNISKESLELLTNPEVIAVNQDPLGLQGKKVRIDPYNGTEVWAGPLVDGSMAVVAFNRNNDMSQAVVVSFSDLGWKTTSQVKVRDLWARQDLGQFQCNYTALNIEPHGVQMLKMTLIASE
;
A
#
# COMPACT_ATOMS: atom_id res chain seq x y z
N MET A 1 -44.37 38.31 6.11
CA MET A 1 -43.90 36.93 5.85
C MET A 1 -42.39 36.93 6.04
N PHE A 2 -41.91 36.49 7.20
CA PHE A 2 -40.47 36.36 7.48
C PHE A 2 -40.04 34.93 7.12
N PHE A 3 -39.19 34.80 6.10
CA PHE A 3 -38.53 33.53 5.77
C PHE A 3 -37.37 33.32 6.73
N PHE A 4 -37.47 32.31 7.59
CA PHE A 4 -36.32 31.79 8.33
C PHE A 4 -35.52 30.86 7.40
N SER A 5 -34.29 31.27 7.08
CA SER A 5 -33.31 30.42 6.43
C SER A 5 -32.69 29.49 7.49
N PHE A 6 -33.00 28.20 7.44
CA PHE A 6 -32.32 27.20 8.26
C PHE A 6 -31.01 26.81 7.57
N VAL A 7 -29.89 27.24 8.14
CA VAL A 7 -28.57 26.73 7.80
C VAL A 7 -28.44 25.34 8.45
N PHE A 8 -28.49 24.29 7.63
CA PHE A 8 -28.08 22.96 8.06
C PHE A 8 -26.55 22.96 8.20
N LEU A 9 -26.04 23.05 9.43
CA LEU A 9 -24.67 22.62 9.72
C LEU A 9 -24.64 21.09 9.65
N SER A 10 -24.08 20.54 8.58
CA SER A 10 -23.64 19.15 8.56
C SER A 10 -22.48 19.02 9.55
N LEU A 11 -22.72 18.33 10.67
CA LEU A 11 -21.66 17.82 11.54
C LEU A 11 -20.85 16.79 10.72
N VAL A 12 -19.76 17.23 10.10
CA VAL A 12 -18.75 16.33 9.59
C VAL A 12 -18.02 15.78 10.82
N SER A 13 -18.33 14.55 11.21
CA SER A 13 -17.53 13.82 12.19
C SER A 13 -16.11 13.68 11.62
N ILE A 14 -15.18 14.48 12.12
CA ILE A 14 -13.76 14.36 11.78
C ILE A 14 -13.25 13.09 12.46
N ILE A 15 -13.22 11.98 11.73
CA ILE A 15 -12.54 10.77 12.21
C ILE A 15 -11.05 11.11 12.25
N SER A 16 -10.54 11.28 13.47
CA SER A 16 -9.13 11.57 13.71
C SER A 16 -8.28 10.34 13.37
N SER A 17 -7.16 10.55 12.68
CA SER A 17 -6.23 9.46 12.37
C SER A 17 -5.44 9.03 13.59
N LEU A 18 -4.82 7.84 13.54
CA LEU A 18 -3.80 7.44 14.50
C LEU A 18 -2.64 8.45 14.46
N ASP A 19 -2.51 9.25 15.50
CA ASP A 19 -1.44 10.24 15.63
C ASP A 19 -0.22 9.64 16.34
N ASN A 20 0.46 8.71 15.66
CA ASN A 20 1.74 8.14 16.12
C ASN A 20 2.95 8.75 15.37
N GLY A 21 2.74 9.84 14.63
CA GLY A 21 3.77 10.53 13.85
C GLY A 21 4.23 9.82 12.57
N LEU A 22 3.69 8.63 12.26
CA LEU A 22 4.04 7.81 11.09
C LEU A 22 2.97 7.90 9.99
N GLY A 23 3.27 7.31 8.82
CA GLY A 23 2.33 7.25 7.70
C GLY A 23 2.00 8.59 7.08
N LYS A 24 2.93 9.54 7.02
CA LYS A 24 2.68 10.82 6.32
C LYS A 24 2.41 10.62 4.82
N THR A 25 3.08 9.64 4.24
CA THR A 25 2.86 9.09 2.91
C THR A 25 2.69 7.56 3.03
N PRO A 26 2.15 6.87 2.00
CA PRO A 26 2.07 5.42 2.02
C PRO A 26 3.45 4.80 2.23
N GLN A 27 3.53 3.73 3.02
CA GLN A 27 4.78 3.03 3.26
C GLN A 27 5.31 2.38 1.98
N MET A 28 6.64 2.33 1.86
CA MET A 28 7.33 1.64 0.77
C MET A 28 8.35 0.66 1.34
N GLY A 29 8.40 -0.55 0.81
CA GLY A 29 9.31 -1.57 1.32
C GLY A 29 9.23 -2.87 0.56
N TRP A 30 9.60 -3.94 1.23
CA TRP A 30 9.56 -5.31 0.76
C TRP A 30 8.95 -6.21 1.83
N ASN A 31 8.22 -7.23 1.41
CA ASN A 31 7.66 -8.25 2.30
C ASN A 31 7.98 -9.64 1.74
N SER A 32 8.32 -10.57 2.65
CA SER A 32 8.79 -11.90 2.28
C SER A 32 7.72 -12.87 1.74
N TRP A 33 6.43 -12.60 1.95
CA TRP A 33 5.38 -13.61 1.81
C TRP A 33 5.18 -14.12 0.38
N ASN A 34 4.88 -13.25 -0.59
CA ASN A 34 4.43 -13.67 -1.92
C ASN A 34 5.42 -14.61 -2.63
N HIS A 35 6.73 -14.34 -2.51
CA HIS A 35 7.75 -15.18 -3.13
C HIS A 35 8.21 -16.35 -2.26
N PHE A 36 8.43 -16.11 -0.96
CA PHE A 36 9.10 -17.09 -0.10
C PHE A 36 8.12 -17.95 0.73
N GLY A 37 6.95 -17.41 1.09
CA GLY A 37 6.06 -18.02 2.09
C GLY A 37 6.85 -18.36 3.37
N CYS A 38 6.67 -19.56 3.90
CA CYS A 38 7.46 -20.04 5.04
C CYS A 38 8.93 -20.39 4.73
N ARG A 39 9.41 -20.28 3.48
CA ARG A 39 10.81 -20.61 3.11
C ARG A 39 11.76 -19.45 3.37
N ILE A 40 11.65 -18.85 4.55
CA ILE A 40 12.47 -17.72 5.01
C ILE A 40 13.41 -18.14 6.12
N ASN A 41 14.56 -17.47 6.18
CA ASN A 41 15.52 -17.57 7.28
C ASN A 41 16.33 -16.28 7.35
N GLU A 42 17.17 -16.16 8.38
CA GLU A 42 17.99 -14.98 8.63
C GLU A 42 18.87 -14.60 7.42
N THR A 43 19.46 -15.59 6.73
CA THR A 43 20.28 -15.35 5.53
C THR A 43 19.47 -14.71 4.42
N VAL A 44 18.28 -15.23 4.12
CA VAL A 44 17.38 -14.66 3.10
C VAL A 44 17.05 -13.20 3.43
N ILE A 45 16.72 -12.88 4.69
CA ILE A 45 16.38 -11.51 5.07
C ILE A 45 17.59 -10.58 4.96
N ARG A 46 18.79 -11.02 5.38
CA ARG A 46 20.02 -10.22 5.27
C ARG A 46 20.40 -9.95 3.81
N GLU A 47 20.38 -10.98 2.97
CA GLU A 47 20.69 -10.86 1.54
C GLU A 47 19.68 -9.97 0.81
N THR A 48 18.40 -10.08 1.15
CA THR A 48 17.35 -9.20 0.62
C THR A 48 17.57 -7.75 1.04
N ALA A 49 17.92 -7.49 2.31
CA ALA A 49 18.24 -6.15 2.78
C ALA A 49 19.42 -5.55 1.99
N ASP A 50 20.48 -6.32 1.77
CA ASP A 50 21.63 -5.88 0.95
C ASP A 50 21.25 -5.69 -0.53
N ALA A 51 20.33 -6.52 -1.06
CA ALA A 51 19.82 -6.39 -2.42
C ALA A 51 18.99 -5.11 -2.61
N LEU A 52 18.17 -4.71 -1.63
CA LEU A 52 17.45 -3.43 -1.68
C LEU A 52 18.40 -2.24 -1.81
N ILE A 53 19.57 -2.30 -1.16
CA ILE A 53 20.62 -1.28 -1.31
C ILE A 53 21.27 -1.37 -2.69
N SER A 54 21.79 -2.54 -3.06
CA SER A 54 22.63 -2.70 -4.25
C SER A 54 21.88 -2.53 -5.57
N THR A 55 20.59 -2.85 -5.60
CA THR A 55 19.69 -2.61 -6.76
C THR A 55 19.22 -1.16 -6.87
N GLY A 56 19.41 -0.35 -5.81
CA GLY A 56 18.93 1.02 -5.74
C GLY A 56 17.46 1.17 -5.33
N LEU A 57 16.75 0.09 -4.99
CA LEU A 57 15.36 0.14 -4.52
C LEU A 57 15.22 0.95 -3.23
N ALA A 58 16.15 0.81 -2.28
CA ALA A 58 16.15 1.63 -1.07
C ALA A 58 16.27 3.13 -1.38
N LYS A 59 17.08 3.50 -2.38
CA LYS A 59 17.21 4.89 -2.85
C LYS A 59 15.92 5.40 -3.51
N ALA A 60 15.14 4.51 -4.13
CA ALA A 60 13.83 4.84 -4.70
C ALA A 60 12.73 4.98 -3.63
N GLY A 61 12.99 4.59 -2.38
CA GLY A 61 12.09 4.76 -1.24
C GLY A 61 11.69 3.47 -0.53
N TYR A 62 12.03 2.29 -1.07
CA TYR A 62 11.69 1.00 -0.46
C TYR A 62 12.56 0.70 0.76
N THR A 63 12.15 1.20 1.93
CA THR A 63 12.98 1.17 3.15
C THR A 63 12.57 0.13 4.18
N TYR A 64 11.30 -0.30 4.21
CA TYR A 64 10.86 -1.35 5.15
C TYR A 64 11.26 -2.75 4.65
N VAL A 65 11.87 -3.56 5.52
CA VAL A 65 12.17 -4.98 5.32
C VAL A 65 11.26 -5.78 6.25
N ASN A 66 10.13 -6.24 5.73
CA ASN A 66 9.11 -6.92 6.51
C ASN A 66 9.29 -8.44 6.45
N VAL A 67 9.59 -9.04 7.60
CA VAL A 67 9.57 -10.49 7.80
C VAL A 67 8.13 -10.91 8.08
N ASP A 68 7.54 -11.65 7.14
CA ASP A 68 6.17 -12.14 7.26
C ASP A 68 6.09 -13.41 8.12
N ASP A 69 4.99 -14.17 8.05
CA ASP A 69 4.73 -15.33 8.90
C ASP A 69 5.85 -16.41 8.87
N CYS A 70 5.76 -17.38 9.78
CA CYS A 70 6.66 -18.52 9.93
C CYS A 70 8.03 -18.19 10.57
N TRP A 71 8.22 -16.97 11.08
CA TRP A 71 9.44 -16.57 11.79
C TRP A 71 9.49 -17.06 13.24
N ALA A 72 8.33 -17.20 13.89
CA ALA A 72 8.21 -17.54 15.30
C ALA A 72 8.16 -19.06 15.51
N SER A 73 8.72 -19.51 16.64
CA SER A 73 8.57 -20.87 17.13
C SER A 73 7.49 -20.96 18.22
N ALA A 74 7.88 -21.05 19.49
CA ALA A 74 6.99 -21.15 20.64
C ALA A 74 7.10 -19.92 21.54
N ARG A 75 6.19 -19.82 22.52
CA ARG A 75 6.33 -18.87 23.63
C ARG A 75 7.20 -19.49 24.72
N ASP A 76 8.06 -18.69 25.33
CA ASP A 76 8.79 -19.08 26.53
C ASP A 76 7.80 -19.47 27.65
N SER A 77 8.09 -20.57 28.34
CA SER A 77 7.13 -21.17 29.28
C SER A 77 6.87 -20.31 30.51
N THR A 78 7.81 -19.44 30.88
CA THR A 78 7.76 -18.63 32.09
C THR A 78 7.35 -17.19 31.78
N THR A 79 8.09 -16.52 30.92
CA THR A 79 7.89 -15.11 30.54
C THR A 79 6.76 -14.92 29.55
N LYS A 80 6.35 -15.99 28.85
CA LYS A 80 5.38 -15.97 27.74
C LYS A 80 5.83 -15.18 26.51
N PHE A 81 7.10 -14.76 26.46
CA PHE A 81 7.67 -14.06 25.33
C PHE A 81 7.68 -14.95 24.11
N ILE A 82 7.16 -14.45 22.99
CA ILE A 82 7.27 -15.12 21.69
C ILE A 82 8.75 -15.24 21.33
N GLN A 83 9.17 -16.41 20.83
CA GLN A 83 10.55 -16.69 20.46
C GLN A 83 10.69 -16.82 18.94
N PRO A 84 11.77 -16.27 18.34
CA PRO A 84 12.11 -16.63 16.97
C PRO A 84 12.43 -18.13 16.88
N ASP A 85 12.23 -18.73 15.72
CA ASP A 85 12.68 -20.10 15.49
C ASP A 85 14.22 -20.14 15.44
N PRO A 86 14.91 -20.83 16.37
CA PRO A 86 16.36 -20.82 16.45
C PRO A 86 17.03 -21.54 15.27
N SER A 87 16.29 -22.36 14.50
CA SER A 87 16.82 -23.04 13.33
C SER A 87 16.87 -22.14 12.10
N THR A 88 15.94 -21.19 11.97
CA THR A 88 15.87 -20.26 10.83
C THR A 88 16.39 -18.86 11.18
N PHE A 89 16.31 -18.45 12.45
CA PHE A 89 16.76 -17.15 12.97
C PHE A 89 17.70 -17.32 14.19
N PRO A 90 18.87 -17.95 14.01
CA PRO A 90 19.75 -18.33 15.12
C PRO A 90 20.31 -17.16 15.93
N SER A 91 20.45 -15.97 15.34
CA SER A 91 20.89 -14.77 16.08
C SER A 91 19.75 -14.03 16.81
N GLY A 92 18.49 -14.41 16.53
CA GLY A 92 17.30 -13.75 17.03
C GLY A 92 16.97 -12.43 16.32
N MET A 93 15.75 -11.92 16.57
CA MET A 93 15.21 -10.78 15.82
C MET A 93 15.87 -9.45 16.14
N ALA A 94 16.33 -9.23 17.37
CA ALA A 94 17.07 -8.01 17.71
C ALA A 94 18.36 -7.85 16.90
N ALA A 95 19.13 -8.94 16.72
CA ALA A 95 20.36 -8.92 15.95
C ALA A 95 20.11 -8.76 14.45
N LEU A 96 18.99 -9.31 13.95
CA LEU A 96 18.55 -9.10 12.56
C LEU A 96 18.07 -7.67 12.32
N ALA A 97 17.30 -7.09 13.26
CA ALA A 97 16.90 -5.69 13.21
C ALA A 97 18.11 -4.76 13.19
N ASP A 98 19.10 -4.99 14.07
CA ASP A 98 20.35 -4.23 14.09
C ASP A 98 21.10 -4.30 12.76
N TYR A 99 21.07 -5.46 12.09
CA TYR A 99 21.65 -5.57 10.75
C TYR A 99 20.90 -4.72 9.72
N VAL A 100 19.58 -4.82 9.67
CA VAL A 100 18.73 -4.05 8.75
C VAL A 100 18.93 -2.54 8.99
N HIS A 101 18.94 -2.10 10.25
CA HIS A 101 19.21 -0.71 10.63
C HIS A 101 20.62 -0.26 10.22
N SER A 102 21.64 -1.13 10.30
CA SER A 102 22.99 -0.80 9.84
C SER A 102 23.09 -0.52 8.33
N ARG A 103 22.05 -0.89 7.56
CA ARG A 103 21.90 -0.58 6.13
C ARG A 103 21.08 0.67 5.86
N GLY A 104 20.62 1.37 6.90
CA GLY A 104 19.72 2.51 6.79
C GLY A 104 18.29 2.12 6.41
N LEU A 105 17.92 0.85 6.60
CA LEU A 105 16.57 0.32 6.36
C LEU A 105 15.81 0.22 7.68
N LEU A 106 14.51 -0.04 7.59
CA LEU A 106 13.59 -0.22 8.72
C LEU A 106 13.16 -1.68 8.81
N PHE A 107 13.07 -2.23 10.02
CA PHE A 107 12.79 -3.65 10.24
C PHE A 107 11.33 -3.87 10.59
N GLY A 108 10.64 -4.72 9.83
CA GLY A 108 9.25 -5.06 10.06
C GLY A 108 9.04 -6.52 10.43
N LEU A 109 7.97 -6.76 11.17
CA LEU A 109 7.57 -8.07 11.66
C LEU A 109 6.09 -8.33 11.40
N TYR A 110 5.69 -9.57 11.59
CA TYR A 110 4.33 -10.05 11.41
C TYR A 110 3.82 -10.72 12.68
N SER A 111 2.54 -10.49 13.00
CA SER A 111 1.79 -11.30 13.96
C SER A 111 0.31 -11.32 13.57
N ASP A 112 -0.51 -11.93 14.42
CA ASP A 112 -1.93 -12.14 14.19
C ASP A 112 -2.76 -11.69 15.40
N ALA A 113 -3.91 -11.07 15.12
CA ALA A 113 -4.91 -10.68 16.09
C ALA A 113 -5.76 -11.86 16.62
N GLY A 114 -5.44 -13.11 16.26
CA GLY A 114 -6.03 -14.35 16.75
C GLY A 114 -5.07 -15.18 17.62
N TYR A 115 -5.47 -16.42 17.90
CA TYR A 115 -4.70 -17.34 18.76
C TYR A 115 -3.44 -17.88 18.06
N GLU A 116 -3.53 -18.05 16.74
CA GLU A 116 -2.46 -18.55 15.89
C GLU A 116 -2.44 -17.74 14.61
N THR A 117 -1.24 -17.56 14.05
CA THR A 117 -1.08 -16.98 12.72
C THR A 117 -1.67 -17.88 11.64
N CYS A 118 -1.78 -17.37 10.41
CA CYS A 118 -2.27 -18.14 9.28
C CYS A 118 -1.45 -19.43 9.01
N ALA A 119 -0.15 -19.42 9.29
CA ALA A 119 0.73 -20.59 9.20
C ALA A 119 0.81 -21.42 10.51
N GLY A 120 -0.05 -21.16 11.50
CA GLY A 120 -0.11 -21.94 12.74
C GLY A 120 1.01 -21.63 13.73
N ARG A 121 1.56 -20.41 13.69
CA ARG A 121 2.52 -19.93 14.71
C ARG A 121 1.78 -19.21 15.83
N PRO A 122 2.40 -18.96 17.01
CA PRO A 122 1.71 -18.25 18.09
C PRO A 122 1.21 -16.87 17.64
N GLY A 123 -0.10 -16.64 17.72
CA GLY A 123 -0.72 -15.33 17.52
C GLY A 123 -0.67 -14.49 18.80
N SER A 124 -1.01 -13.21 18.69
CA SER A 124 -0.87 -12.23 19.77
C SER A 124 -2.14 -11.97 20.57
N PHE A 125 -3.27 -12.61 20.25
CA PHE A 125 -4.50 -12.43 21.02
C PHE A 125 -4.32 -12.82 22.50
N GLY A 126 -4.55 -11.87 23.42
CA GLY A 126 -4.34 -12.04 24.86
C GLY A 126 -2.89 -11.86 25.33
N TYR A 127 -1.96 -11.61 24.41
CA TYR A 127 -0.53 -11.36 24.67
C TYR A 127 -0.08 -10.00 24.11
N GLU A 128 -0.99 -9.10 23.76
CA GLU A 128 -0.70 -7.88 23.01
C GLU A 128 0.35 -7.01 23.70
N ASP A 129 0.22 -6.78 25.01
CA ASP A 129 1.19 -6.02 25.80
C ASP A 129 2.58 -6.68 25.88
N ILE A 130 2.60 -8.02 25.99
CA ILE A 130 3.84 -8.78 26.07
C ILE A 130 4.56 -8.74 24.73
N ASP A 131 3.83 -9.01 23.65
CA ASP A 131 4.38 -9.07 22.30
C ASP A 131 4.83 -7.69 21.82
N ALA A 132 4.03 -6.63 22.02
CA ALA A 132 4.43 -5.27 21.71
C ALA A 132 5.72 -4.88 22.46
N HIS A 133 5.84 -5.23 23.74
CA HIS A 133 7.05 -4.98 24.51
C HIS A 133 8.27 -5.70 23.92
N VAL A 134 8.13 -6.98 23.56
CA VAL A 134 9.20 -7.77 22.93
C VAL A 134 9.58 -7.19 21.57
N TYR A 135 8.61 -6.80 20.73
CA TYR A 135 8.88 -6.19 19.42
C TYR A 135 9.63 -4.86 19.57
N ALA A 136 9.26 -4.04 20.55
CA ALA A 136 9.98 -2.80 20.85
C ALA A 136 11.41 -3.05 21.35
N GLN A 137 11.63 -4.07 22.20
CA GLN A 137 12.96 -4.50 22.64
C GLN A 137 13.84 -4.96 21.46
N TRP A 138 13.25 -5.65 20.49
CA TRP A 138 13.92 -6.05 19.25
C TRP A 138 14.04 -4.94 18.22
N LYS A 139 13.62 -3.72 18.55
CA LYS A 139 13.71 -2.53 17.68
C LYS A 139 12.93 -2.68 16.37
N VAL A 140 11.80 -3.38 16.39
CA VAL A 140 10.86 -3.43 15.26
C VAL A 140 10.32 -2.03 14.97
N ASP A 141 10.19 -1.67 13.69
CA ASP A 141 9.68 -0.39 13.18
C ASP A 141 8.31 -0.53 12.50
N TYR A 142 7.90 -1.74 12.17
CA TYR A 142 6.66 -2.03 11.43
C TYR A 142 6.04 -3.34 11.92
N LEU A 143 4.73 -3.36 12.13
CA LEU A 143 3.96 -4.57 12.42
C LEU A 143 2.84 -4.74 11.40
N LYS A 144 2.89 -5.82 10.60
CA LYS A 144 1.71 -6.38 9.93
C LYS A 144 0.94 -7.23 10.93
N TYR A 145 -0.36 -6.99 11.07
CA TYR A 145 -1.19 -7.63 12.09
C TYR A 145 -2.43 -8.27 11.48
N ASP A 146 -2.38 -9.58 11.38
CA ASP A 146 -3.33 -10.40 10.62
C ASP A 146 -4.59 -10.78 11.42
N ASN A 147 -5.45 -11.59 10.83
CA ASN A 147 -6.76 -11.94 11.38
C ASN A 147 -7.10 -13.44 11.34
N CYS A 148 -6.12 -14.34 11.17
CA CYS A 148 -6.37 -15.78 11.18
C CYS A 148 -6.70 -16.31 12.59
N ASN A 149 -7.38 -17.45 12.66
CA ASN A 149 -7.72 -18.14 13.91
C ASN A 149 -8.35 -17.22 14.99
N SER A 150 -9.13 -16.24 14.54
CA SER A 150 -9.56 -15.08 15.34
C SER A 150 -11.03 -15.18 15.77
N ARG A 151 -11.39 -16.27 16.47
CA ARG A 151 -12.76 -16.52 16.95
C ARG A 151 -12.92 -16.43 18.48
N PRO A 152 -12.49 -15.37 19.18
CA PRO A 152 -12.83 -15.21 20.58
C PRO A 152 -14.32 -14.84 20.71
N THR A 153 -15.02 -15.50 21.63
CA THR A 153 -16.46 -15.28 21.85
C THR A 153 -16.77 -13.94 22.54
N ASN A 154 -15.76 -13.30 23.13
CA ASN A 154 -15.92 -12.15 24.04
C ASN A 154 -15.14 -10.90 23.57
N CYS A 155 -14.74 -10.81 22.30
CA CYS A 155 -14.00 -9.67 21.78
C CYS A 155 -14.34 -9.45 20.30
N THR A 156 -14.72 -8.23 19.95
CA THR A 156 -14.97 -7.83 18.55
C THR A 156 -13.66 -7.70 17.78
N ILE A 157 -13.72 -7.75 16.44
CA ILE A 157 -12.55 -7.51 15.58
C ILE A 157 -11.89 -6.17 15.90
N LYS A 158 -12.70 -5.10 16.01
CA LYS A 158 -12.23 -3.76 16.32
C LYS A 158 -11.45 -3.71 17.64
N GLU A 159 -11.99 -4.29 18.71
CA GLU A 159 -11.33 -4.32 20.02
C GLU A 159 -9.98 -5.05 19.97
N ARG A 160 -9.83 -6.11 19.16
CA ARG A 160 -8.56 -6.84 19.01
C ARG A 160 -7.46 -5.97 18.42
N TYR A 161 -7.78 -5.22 17.36
CA TYR A 161 -6.84 -4.28 16.75
C TYR A 161 -6.54 -3.07 17.65
N GLU A 162 -7.55 -2.55 18.36
CA GLU A 162 -7.35 -1.46 19.33
C GLU A 162 -6.43 -1.86 20.49
N ARG A 163 -6.54 -3.11 20.98
CA ARG A 163 -5.63 -3.63 22.03
C ARG A 163 -4.18 -3.62 21.59
N MET A 164 -3.89 -4.10 20.39
CA MET A 164 -2.52 -4.11 19.86
C MET A 164 -2.03 -2.68 19.55
N ARG A 165 -2.87 -1.80 18.98
CA ARG A 165 -2.54 -0.37 18.84
C ARG A 165 -2.11 0.24 20.18
N ASP A 166 -2.91 0.03 21.22
CA ASP A 166 -2.63 0.62 22.53
C ASP A 166 -1.38 0.00 23.18
N ALA A 167 -1.16 -1.30 22.99
CA ALA A 167 0.04 -2.00 23.44
C ALA A 167 1.30 -1.45 22.76
N LEU A 168 1.29 -1.29 21.43
CA LEU A 168 2.38 -0.69 20.66
C LEU A 168 2.68 0.73 21.14
N ASN A 169 1.64 1.56 21.33
CA ASN A 169 1.81 2.92 21.80
C ASN A 169 2.41 2.98 23.22
N ARG A 170 2.02 2.07 24.12
CA ARG A 170 2.57 1.98 25.48
C ARG A 170 4.07 1.67 25.51
N THR A 171 4.63 1.07 24.47
CA THR A 171 6.08 0.80 24.40
C THR A 171 6.91 2.09 24.30
N GLY A 172 6.32 3.19 23.82
CA GLY A 172 7.01 4.44 23.53
C GLY A 172 7.90 4.40 22.27
N ARG A 173 8.03 3.25 21.60
CA ARG A 173 8.71 3.14 20.31
C ARG A 173 7.69 3.39 19.17
N PRO A 174 7.96 4.30 18.23
CA PRO A 174 7.14 4.43 17.03
C PRO A 174 7.23 3.16 16.19
N ILE A 175 6.10 2.48 16.01
CA ILE A 175 5.95 1.28 15.18
C ILE A 175 4.82 1.54 14.20
N PHE A 176 5.10 1.44 12.89
CA PHE A 176 4.09 1.56 11.85
C PHE A 176 3.13 0.38 11.98
N TYR A 177 1.85 0.66 12.14
CA TYR A 177 0.86 -0.38 12.38
C TYR A 177 0.02 -0.63 11.13
N SER A 178 0.17 -1.82 10.55
CA SER A 178 -0.50 -2.25 9.32
C SER A 178 -1.50 -3.35 9.64
N ALA A 179 -2.79 -3.01 9.61
CA ALA A 179 -3.85 -3.96 9.91
C ALA A 179 -4.21 -4.84 8.69
N CYS A 180 -4.49 -6.11 8.95
CA CYS A 180 -4.80 -7.10 7.91
C CYS A 180 -5.99 -7.97 8.33
N GLU A 181 -7.21 -7.43 8.17
CA GLU A 181 -8.47 -8.20 8.35
C GLU A 181 -9.20 -8.45 7.03
N TRP A 182 -8.49 -8.27 5.91
CA TRP A 182 -8.91 -8.63 4.55
C TRP A 182 -10.18 -7.94 4.01
N GLY A 183 -10.61 -6.84 4.61
CA GLY A 183 -11.83 -6.14 4.19
C GLY A 183 -13.12 -6.65 4.83
N GLU A 184 -13.06 -7.63 5.75
CA GLU A 184 -14.23 -8.32 6.32
C GLU A 184 -15.25 -7.37 6.94
N MET A 185 -14.78 -6.36 7.67
CA MET A 185 -15.60 -5.41 8.44
C MET A 185 -15.51 -3.98 7.91
N LEU A 186 -15.35 -3.81 6.59
CA LEU A 186 -15.28 -2.51 5.92
C LEU A 186 -14.22 -1.60 6.60
N PRO A 187 -12.94 -2.01 6.59
CA PRO A 187 -11.87 -1.47 7.44
C PRO A 187 -11.70 0.04 7.32
N ALA A 188 -11.89 0.58 6.13
CA ALA A 188 -11.79 2.01 5.85
C ALA A 188 -12.71 2.88 6.74
N LEU A 189 -13.81 2.34 7.25
CA LEU A 189 -14.76 3.07 8.10
C LEU A 189 -14.25 3.30 9.53
N TRP A 190 -13.26 2.53 10.00
CA TRP A 190 -12.88 2.54 11.42
C TRP A 190 -11.39 2.40 11.71
N PHE A 191 -10.56 1.90 10.79
CA PHE A 191 -9.12 1.74 11.03
C PHE A 191 -8.35 3.05 11.03
N ARG A 192 -8.92 4.14 10.51
CA ARG A 192 -8.23 5.42 10.45
C ARG A 192 -7.69 5.87 11.81
N SER A 193 -8.45 5.63 12.90
CA SER A 193 -8.03 5.94 14.28
C SER A 193 -7.30 4.78 14.98
N VAL A 194 -7.03 3.68 14.26
CA VAL A 194 -6.49 2.45 14.82
C VAL A 194 -5.12 2.10 14.27
N ALA A 195 -4.91 2.23 12.95
CA ALA A 195 -3.72 1.77 12.24
C ALA A 195 -3.28 2.80 11.17
N ASN A 196 -2.03 2.72 10.73
CA ASN A 196 -1.46 3.58 9.69
C ASN A 196 -1.81 3.10 8.27
N SER A 197 -2.11 1.82 8.10
CA SER A 197 -2.74 1.26 6.91
C SER A 197 -3.63 0.08 7.26
N TRP A 198 -4.54 -0.28 6.35
CA TRP A 198 -5.44 -1.43 6.54
C TRP A 198 -5.73 -2.13 5.21
N ARG A 199 -5.59 -3.46 5.19
CA ARG A 199 -5.94 -4.29 4.04
C ARG A 199 -7.43 -4.16 3.74
N THR A 200 -7.78 -3.80 2.51
CA THR A 200 -9.19 -3.66 2.07
C THR A 200 -9.75 -4.89 1.38
N THR A 201 -8.92 -5.90 1.15
CA THR A 201 -9.21 -7.05 0.29
C THR A 201 -8.55 -8.32 0.81
N GLY A 202 -8.99 -9.47 0.29
CA GLY A 202 -8.23 -10.72 0.38
C GLY A 202 -6.85 -10.61 -0.27
N ASP A 203 -6.05 -11.65 -0.08
CA ASP A 203 -4.67 -11.69 -0.56
C ASP A 203 -4.61 -11.60 -2.09
N ILE A 204 -3.68 -10.79 -2.57
CA ILE A 204 -3.31 -10.81 -3.98
C ILE A 204 -2.53 -12.10 -4.28
N VAL A 205 -2.66 -12.54 -5.53
CA VAL A 205 -1.73 -13.51 -6.14
C VAL A 205 -1.37 -12.98 -7.52
N ASP A 206 -0.21 -13.37 -8.02
CA ASP A 206 0.39 -12.91 -9.28
C ASP A 206 -0.38 -13.32 -10.54
N THR A 207 -1.58 -12.75 -10.68
CA THR A 207 -2.51 -12.93 -11.78
C THR A 207 -3.21 -11.61 -12.06
N TRP A 208 -3.43 -11.32 -13.35
CA TRP A 208 -4.14 -10.11 -13.78
C TRP A 208 -5.52 -9.97 -13.13
N LEU A 209 -6.25 -11.08 -13.01
CA LEU A 209 -7.61 -11.10 -12.44
C LEU A 209 -7.64 -10.62 -10.99
N LEU A 210 -6.74 -11.13 -10.14
CA LEU A 210 -6.74 -10.77 -8.71
C LEU A 210 -6.21 -9.37 -8.48
N MET A 211 -5.23 -8.92 -9.28
CA MET A 211 -4.81 -7.52 -9.27
C MET A 211 -5.98 -6.58 -9.58
N LEU A 212 -6.78 -6.89 -10.61
CA LEU A 212 -7.97 -6.11 -10.97
C LEU A 212 -9.07 -6.17 -9.90
N LEU A 213 -9.32 -7.34 -9.31
CA LEU A 213 -10.32 -7.49 -8.25
C LEU A 213 -9.94 -6.63 -7.03
N ASN A 214 -8.68 -6.67 -6.62
CA ASN A 214 -8.23 -5.95 -5.43
C ASN A 214 -8.34 -4.45 -5.62
N ILE A 215 -7.87 -3.92 -6.76
CA ILE A 215 -7.93 -2.48 -7.00
C ILE A 215 -9.36 -1.96 -7.15
N ASP A 216 -10.27 -2.76 -7.70
CA ASP A 216 -11.68 -2.38 -7.82
C ASP A 216 -12.38 -2.27 -6.47
N ILE A 217 -12.14 -3.23 -5.56
CA ILE A 217 -12.68 -3.19 -4.20
C ILE A 217 -12.06 -2.02 -3.44
N ASN A 218 -10.75 -1.84 -3.52
CA ASN A 218 -10.04 -0.73 -2.86
C ASN A 218 -10.56 0.65 -3.31
N ASN A 219 -10.92 0.79 -4.60
CA ASN A 219 -11.49 2.04 -5.12
C ASN A 219 -12.82 2.43 -4.47
N LEU A 220 -13.58 1.50 -3.88
CA LEU A 220 -14.78 1.84 -3.12
C LEU A 220 -14.49 2.72 -1.90
N PHE A 221 -13.26 2.66 -1.39
CA PHE A 221 -12.82 3.33 -0.17
C PHE A 221 -11.92 4.56 -0.43
N TRP A 222 -11.87 5.06 -1.67
CA TRP A 222 -10.97 6.13 -2.08
C TRP A 222 -10.99 7.37 -1.17
N SER A 223 -12.14 7.72 -0.60
CA SER A 223 -12.31 8.91 0.24
C SER A 223 -11.75 8.78 1.66
N PHE A 224 -11.35 7.57 2.07
CA PHE A 224 -10.88 7.30 3.43
C PHE A 224 -9.35 7.33 3.57
N ALA A 225 -8.61 7.16 2.47
CA ALA A 225 -7.16 7.26 2.47
C ALA A 225 -6.72 8.74 2.48
N ALA A 226 -5.84 9.06 3.43
CA ALA A 226 -5.16 10.34 3.52
C ALA A 226 -3.89 10.17 4.38
N PRO A 227 -3.07 11.21 4.55
CA PRO A 227 -1.97 11.14 5.52
C PRO A 227 -2.41 10.55 6.86
N HIS A 228 -1.55 9.68 7.39
CA HIS A 228 -1.66 8.86 8.60
C HIS A 228 -2.58 7.64 8.50
N GLY A 229 -3.21 7.37 7.35
CA GLY A 229 -4.10 6.23 7.18
C GLY A 229 -4.39 5.91 5.72
N PHE A 230 -3.87 4.80 5.22
CA PHE A 230 -4.02 4.40 3.81
C PHE A 230 -4.73 3.06 3.64
N ASN A 231 -5.55 2.98 2.59
CA ASN A 231 -6.12 1.71 2.15
C ASN A 231 -5.02 0.84 1.51
N ASP A 232 -5.02 -0.44 1.82
CA ASP A 232 -4.03 -1.41 1.35
C ASP A 232 -4.70 -2.51 0.48
N PRO A 233 -4.58 -2.44 -0.86
CA PRO A 233 -5.02 -3.49 -1.77
C PRO A 233 -4.04 -4.68 -1.88
N ASP A 234 -3.10 -4.80 -0.93
CA ASP A 234 -2.04 -5.80 -0.83
C ASP A 234 -0.76 -5.50 -1.63
N MET A 235 0.23 -6.38 -1.53
CA MET A 235 1.58 -6.22 -2.09
C MET A 235 1.66 -6.06 -3.61
N LEU A 236 2.81 -5.58 -4.09
CA LEU A 236 3.17 -5.54 -5.50
C LEU A 236 3.69 -6.89 -5.98
N GLU A 237 3.07 -7.47 -6.99
CA GLU A 237 3.49 -8.75 -7.62
C GLU A 237 4.56 -8.59 -8.69
N ILE A 238 5.04 -7.36 -8.91
CA ILE A 238 5.99 -7.01 -9.97
C ILE A 238 7.29 -7.81 -9.81
N GLY A 239 7.54 -8.71 -10.77
CA GLY A 239 8.75 -9.55 -10.80
C GLY A 239 8.54 -11.02 -10.40
N ASN A 240 7.32 -11.44 -10.05
CA ASN A 240 7.03 -12.84 -9.72
C ASN A 240 6.76 -13.73 -10.95
N GLY A 241 6.46 -13.14 -12.12
CA GLY A 241 6.46 -13.79 -13.44
C GLY A 241 5.10 -14.29 -13.96
N GLY A 242 4.02 -14.12 -13.19
CA GLY A 242 2.66 -14.51 -13.52
C GLY A 242 1.87 -13.46 -14.32
N MET A 243 2.38 -12.22 -14.41
CA MET A 243 1.83 -11.16 -15.25
C MET A 243 2.85 -10.66 -16.29
N THR A 244 2.34 -10.11 -17.39
CA THR A 244 3.15 -9.47 -18.43
C THR A 244 3.73 -8.14 -17.96
N TYR A 245 4.71 -7.62 -18.69
CA TYR A 245 5.27 -6.29 -18.42
C TYR A 245 4.21 -5.17 -18.41
N ASN A 246 3.26 -5.21 -19.36
CA ASN A 246 2.18 -4.20 -19.44
C ASN A 246 1.25 -4.30 -18.24
N GLU A 247 0.90 -5.51 -17.82
CA GLU A 247 0.07 -5.75 -16.64
C GLU A 247 0.76 -5.26 -15.36
N TYR A 248 2.07 -5.51 -15.20
CA TYR A 248 2.85 -4.98 -14.08
C TYR A 248 2.98 -3.44 -14.11
N ARG A 249 3.13 -2.84 -15.30
CA ARG A 249 3.10 -1.37 -15.44
C ARG A 249 1.76 -0.80 -14.98
N THR A 250 0.67 -1.46 -15.34
CA THR A 250 -0.69 -1.09 -14.90
C THR A 250 -0.85 -1.24 -13.40
N HIS A 251 -0.41 -2.37 -12.84
CA HIS A 251 -0.42 -2.63 -11.41
C HIS A 251 0.32 -1.52 -10.62
N MET A 252 1.55 -1.17 -11.02
CA MET A 252 2.31 -0.07 -10.40
C MET A 252 1.57 1.27 -10.49
N SER A 253 0.99 1.59 -11.66
CA SER A 253 0.31 2.86 -11.89
C SER A 253 -0.96 2.99 -11.04
N LEU A 254 -1.73 1.90 -10.94
CA LEU A 254 -2.96 1.85 -10.17
C LEU A 254 -2.70 1.89 -8.66
N TRP A 255 -1.70 1.16 -8.16
CA TRP A 255 -1.28 1.26 -6.75
C TRP A 255 -0.75 2.66 -6.42
N SER A 256 -0.04 3.27 -7.36
CA SER A 256 0.51 4.62 -7.18
C SER A 256 -0.58 5.69 -7.10
N ILE A 257 -1.54 5.69 -8.02
CA ILE A 257 -2.66 6.64 -7.96
C ILE A 257 -3.60 6.36 -6.78
N ALA A 258 -3.69 5.10 -6.35
CA ALA A 258 -4.49 4.71 -5.19
C ALA A 258 -3.89 5.12 -3.84
N LYS A 259 -2.64 5.62 -3.81
CA LYS A 259 -1.87 5.82 -2.57
C LYS A 259 -1.80 4.55 -1.71
N ALA A 260 -1.74 3.40 -2.39
CA ALA A 260 -1.55 2.12 -1.74
C ALA A 260 -0.12 2.04 -1.16
N PRO A 261 0.10 1.26 -0.10
CA PRO A 261 1.43 0.80 0.26
C PRO A 261 2.14 0.18 -0.97
N LEU A 262 3.41 0.52 -1.18
CA LEU A 262 4.24 -0.08 -2.22
C LEU A 262 5.20 -1.09 -1.59
N LEU A 263 4.67 -2.26 -1.25
CA LEU A 263 5.45 -3.37 -0.70
C LEU A 263 5.79 -4.36 -1.80
N ILE A 264 7.07 -4.50 -2.14
CA ILE A 264 7.55 -5.46 -3.15
C ILE A 264 7.38 -6.88 -2.61
N GLY A 265 6.73 -7.75 -3.39
CA GLY A 265 6.48 -9.16 -3.05
C GLY A 265 7.36 -10.17 -3.79
N CYS A 266 8.36 -9.74 -4.57
CA CYS A 266 9.25 -10.63 -5.33
C CYS A 266 10.63 -10.85 -4.67
N ASP A 267 11.44 -11.76 -5.21
CA ASP A 267 12.85 -11.90 -4.82
C ASP A 267 13.71 -10.82 -5.49
N VAL A 268 14.04 -9.77 -4.73
CA VAL A 268 14.85 -8.64 -5.22
C VAL A 268 16.33 -8.96 -5.43
N ARG A 269 16.81 -10.12 -4.95
CA ARG A 269 18.20 -10.56 -5.16
C ARG A 269 18.48 -10.97 -6.60
N ASN A 270 17.43 -11.34 -7.34
CA ASN A 270 17.49 -11.75 -8.74
C ASN A 270 16.41 -11.04 -9.59
N ILE A 271 16.21 -9.75 -9.34
CA ILE A 271 15.21 -8.98 -10.07
C ILE A 271 15.66 -8.69 -11.51
N SER A 272 14.73 -8.78 -12.46
CA SER A 272 14.97 -8.41 -13.86
C SER A 272 15.13 -6.90 -14.02
N LYS A 273 15.75 -6.46 -15.12
CA LYS A 273 15.90 -5.03 -15.41
C LYS A 273 14.56 -4.38 -15.66
N GLU A 274 13.65 -5.11 -16.30
CA GLU A 274 12.31 -4.69 -16.64
C GLU A 274 11.47 -4.44 -15.38
N SER A 275 11.50 -5.37 -14.41
CA SER A 275 10.81 -5.20 -13.13
C SER A 275 11.44 -4.10 -12.29
N LEU A 276 12.77 -3.99 -12.28
CA LEU A 276 13.46 -2.92 -11.57
C LEU A 276 13.10 -1.55 -12.15
N GLU A 277 13.00 -1.40 -13.47
CA GLU A 277 12.57 -0.16 -14.12
C GLU A 277 11.15 0.24 -13.69
N LEU A 278 10.22 -0.72 -13.64
CA LEU A 278 8.85 -0.46 -13.19
C LEU A 278 8.81 0.00 -11.72
N LEU A 279 9.56 -0.68 -10.86
CA LEU A 279 9.60 -0.37 -9.43
C LEU A 279 10.36 0.92 -9.11
N THR A 280 11.26 1.39 -9.98
CA THR A 280 12.13 2.55 -9.66
C THR A 280 11.81 3.82 -10.44
N ASN A 281 10.69 3.87 -11.18
CA ASN A 281 10.30 5.08 -11.90
C ASN A 281 9.99 6.22 -10.90
N PRO A 282 10.81 7.29 -10.87
CA PRO A 282 10.68 8.33 -9.86
C PRO A 282 9.42 9.18 -10.02
N GLU A 283 8.89 9.35 -11.23
CA GLU A 283 7.70 10.17 -11.46
C GLU A 283 6.41 9.44 -11.05
N VAL A 284 6.37 8.12 -11.24
CA VAL A 284 5.25 7.27 -10.79
C VAL A 284 5.25 7.14 -9.27
N ILE A 285 6.42 6.89 -8.66
CA ILE A 285 6.58 6.88 -7.20
C ILE A 285 6.19 8.25 -6.62
N ALA A 286 6.59 9.36 -7.24
CA ALA A 286 6.24 10.70 -6.77
C ALA A 286 4.73 10.93 -6.74
N VAL A 287 3.95 10.27 -7.60
CA VAL A 287 2.49 10.26 -7.45
C VAL A 287 2.11 9.55 -6.16
N ASN A 288 2.56 8.32 -5.92
CA ASN A 288 2.25 7.59 -4.68
C ASN A 288 2.65 8.37 -3.40
N GLN A 289 3.82 9.01 -3.44
CA GLN A 289 4.44 9.72 -2.33
C GLN A 289 4.09 11.22 -2.28
N ASP A 290 3.12 11.67 -3.06
CA ASP A 290 2.68 13.08 -3.01
C ASP A 290 2.15 13.43 -1.61
N PRO A 291 2.60 14.54 -0.99
CA PRO A 291 2.30 14.85 0.40
C PRO A 291 0.85 15.29 0.64
N LEU A 292 0.06 15.56 -0.41
CA LEU A 292 -1.39 15.72 -0.26
C LEU A 292 -2.01 14.39 0.21
N GLY A 293 -1.43 13.25 -0.18
CA GLY A 293 -1.77 11.92 0.30
C GLY A 293 -3.19 11.44 -0.01
N LEU A 294 -3.94 12.17 -0.85
CA LEU A 294 -5.31 11.82 -1.21
C LEU A 294 -5.32 10.77 -2.31
N GLN A 295 -6.05 9.69 -2.06
CA GLN A 295 -6.24 8.62 -3.02
C GLN A 295 -7.03 9.09 -4.25
N GLY A 296 -6.51 8.77 -5.44
CA GLY A 296 -7.24 8.91 -6.68
C GLY A 296 -8.31 7.84 -6.86
N LYS A 297 -9.21 8.06 -7.80
CA LYS A 297 -10.38 7.20 -8.03
C LYS A 297 -10.72 7.10 -9.50
N LYS A 298 -11.54 6.11 -9.86
CA LYS A 298 -12.23 6.09 -11.16
C LYS A 298 -13.10 7.34 -11.33
N VAL A 299 -12.85 8.10 -12.40
CA VAL A 299 -13.66 9.27 -12.80
C VAL A 299 -14.46 9.02 -14.08
N ARG A 300 -14.04 8.05 -14.90
CA ARG A 300 -14.77 7.59 -16.09
C ARG A 300 -14.63 6.07 -16.23
N ILE A 301 -15.72 5.42 -16.63
CA ILE A 301 -15.75 4.04 -17.08
C ILE A 301 -16.49 4.05 -18.42
N ASP A 302 -15.85 3.51 -19.46
CA ASP A 302 -16.50 3.18 -20.74
C ASP A 302 -16.62 1.66 -20.82
N PRO A 303 -17.79 1.09 -20.48
CA PRO A 303 -17.98 -0.36 -20.47
C PRO A 303 -18.05 -0.95 -21.89
N TYR A 304 -18.33 -0.14 -22.92
CA TYR A 304 -18.43 -0.65 -24.29
C TYR A 304 -17.05 -0.92 -24.87
N ASN A 305 -16.14 0.03 -24.66
CA ASN A 305 -14.77 -0.09 -25.11
C ASN A 305 -13.83 -0.62 -24.03
N GLY A 306 -14.32 -1.05 -22.86
CA GLY A 306 -13.47 -1.58 -21.79
C GLY A 306 -12.34 -0.65 -21.35
N THR A 307 -12.60 0.66 -21.26
CA THR A 307 -11.58 1.65 -20.83
C THR A 307 -12.00 2.37 -19.56
N GLU A 308 -11.01 2.80 -18.79
CA GLU A 308 -11.21 3.54 -17.55
C GLU A 308 -10.29 4.77 -17.51
N VAL A 309 -10.75 5.82 -16.83
CA VAL A 309 -9.90 6.95 -16.44
C VAL A 309 -9.94 7.05 -14.93
N TRP A 310 -8.76 7.04 -14.31
CA TRP A 310 -8.57 7.30 -12.89
C TRP A 310 -7.89 8.65 -12.71
N ALA A 311 -8.26 9.40 -11.67
CA ALA A 311 -7.65 10.68 -11.37
C ALA A 311 -7.55 10.93 -9.87
N GLY A 312 -6.49 11.63 -9.45
CA GLY A 312 -6.28 12.08 -8.08
C GLY A 312 -5.50 13.41 -8.03
N PRO A 313 -5.85 14.32 -7.11
CA PRO A 313 -5.15 15.59 -6.98
C PRO A 313 -3.74 15.40 -6.42
N LEU A 314 -2.84 16.31 -6.77
CA LEU A 314 -1.49 16.43 -6.23
C LEU A 314 -1.32 17.75 -5.48
N VAL A 315 -0.34 17.83 -4.59
CA VAL A 315 -0.14 18.99 -3.70
C VAL A 315 0.11 20.30 -4.45
N ASP A 316 0.68 20.23 -5.65
CA ASP A 316 1.01 21.38 -6.50
C ASP A 316 -0.20 21.89 -7.32
N GLY A 317 -1.38 21.32 -7.12
CA GLY A 317 -2.62 21.67 -7.83
C GLY A 317 -2.80 20.97 -9.18
N SER A 318 -1.83 20.14 -9.60
CA SER A 318 -1.99 19.27 -10.76
C SER A 318 -2.83 18.02 -10.43
N MET A 319 -3.15 17.23 -11.45
CA MET A 319 -3.83 15.93 -11.33
C MET A 319 -2.92 14.82 -11.85
N ALA A 320 -2.76 13.76 -11.07
CA ALA A 320 -2.32 12.47 -11.60
C ALA A 320 -3.51 11.80 -12.28
N VAL A 321 -3.29 11.25 -13.48
CA VAL A 321 -4.32 10.58 -14.28
C VAL A 321 -3.78 9.25 -14.79
N VAL A 322 -4.58 8.18 -14.72
CA VAL A 322 -4.29 6.91 -15.40
C VAL A 322 -5.35 6.70 -16.47
N ALA A 323 -4.93 6.71 -17.74
CA ALA A 323 -5.72 6.27 -18.87
C ALA A 323 -5.49 4.77 -19.04
N PHE A 324 -6.52 3.96 -18.81
CA PHE A 324 -6.41 2.51 -18.67
C PHE A 324 -7.21 1.77 -19.74
N ASN A 325 -6.54 0.90 -20.49
CA ASN A 325 -7.19 -0.09 -21.35
C ASN A 325 -7.35 -1.41 -20.58
N ARG A 326 -8.59 -1.69 -20.18
CA ARG A 326 -8.95 -2.88 -19.43
C ARG A 326 -9.32 -4.07 -20.33
N ASN A 327 -9.37 -3.89 -21.66
CA ASN A 327 -9.64 -5.01 -22.57
C ASN A 327 -8.52 -6.02 -22.61
N ASN A 328 -8.90 -7.25 -22.94
CA ASN A 328 -8.00 -8.39 -23.07
C ASN A 328 -7.30 -8.46 -24.44
N ASP A 329 -7.94 -7.97 -25.50
CA ASP A 329 -7.53 -8.37 -26.86
C ASP A 329 -7.31 -7.20 -27.84
N MET A 330 -7.75 -5.99 -27.50
CA MET A 330 -7.69 -4.85 -28.43
C MET A 330 -7.01 -3.64 -27.80
N SER A 331 -6.08 -3.05 -28.53
CA SER A 331 -5.55 -1.73 -28.20
C SER A 331 -6.67 -0.69 -28.31
N GLN A 332 -6.74 0.24 -27.36
CA GLN A 332 -7.79 1.24 -27.29
C GLN A 332 -7.24 2.66 -27.29
N ALA A 333 -8.05 3.58 -27.81
CA ALA A 333 -7.89 4.99 -27.50
C ALA A 333 -8.66 5.30 -26.21
N VAL A 334 -8.03 5.97 -25.26
CA VAL A 334 -8.66 6.38 -24.00
C VAL A 334 -8.75 7.90 -23.96
N VAL A 335 -9.98 8.41 -23.93
CA VAL A 335 -10.26 9.85 -23.90
C VAL A 335 -10.32 10.33 -22.45
N VAL A 336 -9.38 11.19 -22.07
CA VAL A 336 -9.39 11.91 -20.78
C VAL A 336 -10.05 13.26 -20.99
N SER A 337 -11.35 13.36 -20.69
CA SER A 337 -12.05 14.64 -20.71
C SER A 337 -11.68 15.48 -19.49
N PHE A 338 -11.32 16.75 -19.70
CA PHE A 338 -10.96 17.64 -18.58
C PHE A 338 -12.14 17.97 -17.68
N SER A 339 -13.38 17.85 -18.20
CA SER A 339 -14.58 17.94 -17.37
C SER A 339 -14.66 16.83 -16.31
N ASP A 340 -14.15 15.64 -16.61
CA ASP A 340 -14.15 14.50 -15.69
C ASP A 340 -13.17 14.72 -14.52
N LEU A 341 -12.19 15.61 -14.73
CA LEU A 341 -11.24 16.08 -13.73
C LEU A 341 -11.76 17.32 -12.96
N GLY A 342 -12.97 17.78 -13.26
CA GLY A 342 -13.56 18.98 -12.65
C GLY A 342 -13.11 20.30 -13.26
N TRP A 343 -12.43 20.29 -14.41
CA TRP A 343 -11.98 21.50 -15.10
C TRP A 343 -12.96 21.95 -16.19
N LYS A 344 -12.98 23.25 -16.48
CA LYS A 344 -13.81 23.82 -17.56
C LYS A 344 -13.26 23.36 -18.91
N THR A 345 -14.12 23.19 -19.90
CA THR A 345 -13.71 22.82 -21.27
C THR A 345 -12.79 23.85 -21.92
N THR A 346 -12.87 25.12 -21.51
CA THR A 346 -11.99 26.19 -21.98
C THR A 346 -10.60 26.18 -21.31
N SER A 347 -10.38 25.36 -20.29
CA SER A 347 -9.10 25.31 -19.57
C SER A 347 -8.00 24.76 -20.48
N GLN A 348 -6.85 25.41 -20.45
CA GLN A 348 -5.63 24.92 -21.09
C GLN A 348 -4.87 24.04 -20.09
N VAL A 349 -4.43 22.87 -20.53
CA VAL A 349 -3.80 21.85 -19.67
C VAL A 349 -2.51 21.38 -20.30
N LYS A 350 -1.40 21.44 -19.55
CA LYS A 350 -0.15 20.75 -19.89
C LYS A 350 -0.27 19.29 -19.52
N VAL A 351 0.11 18.39 -20.44
CA VAL A 351 0.07 16.94 -20.22
C VAL A 351 1.49 16.38 -20.31
N ARG A 352 1.88 15.59 -19.31
CA ARG A 352 3.16 14.87 -19.25
C ARG A 352 2.92 13.39 -19.04
N ASP A 353 3.58 12.54 -19.81
CA ASP A 353 3.63 11.09 -19.62
C ASP A 353 4.72 10.73 -18.61
N LEU A 354 4.33 10.06 -17.52
CA LEU A 354 5.21 9.71 -16.40
C LEU A 354 6.06 8.46 -16.67
N TRP A 355 5.59 7.57 -17.54
CA TRP A 355 6.36 6.40 -17.96
C TRP A 355 7.37 6.76 -19.03
N ALA A 356 6.94 7.50 -20.06
CA ALA A 356 7.83 8.01 -21.11
C ALA A 356 8.71 9.18 -20.64
N ARG A 357 8.37 9.80 -19.50
CA ARG A 357 9.03 10.99 -18.93
C ARG A 357 9.08 12.14 -19.93
N GLN A 358 7.98 12.33 -20.65
CA GLN A 358 7.88 13.21 -21.81
C GLN A 358 6.71 14.18 -21.67
N ASP A 359 6.96 15.46 -21.95
CA ASP A 359 5.89 16.44 -22.11
C ASP A 359 5.20 16.24 -23.46
N LEU A 360 3.89 16.05 -23.45
CA LEU A 360 3.08 15.76 -24.63
C LEU A 360 2.48 17.02 -25.27
N GLY A 361 2.61 18.17 -24.59
CA GLY A 361 2.14 19.47 -25.06
C GLY A 361 0.99 20.03 -24.23
N GLN A 362 0.25 20.95 -24.86
CA GLN A 362 -0.89 21.65 -24.27
C GLN A 362 -2.16 21.28 -25.01
N PHE A 363 -3.22 21.06 -24.25
CA PHE A 363 -4.50 20.60 -24.78
C PHE A 363 -5.64 21.41 -24.16
N GLN A 364 -6.79 21.39 -24.84
CA GLN A 364 -8.04 21.97 -24.38
C GLN A 364 -9.15 20.95 -24.57
N CYS A 365 -10.19 21.01 -23.73
CA CYS A 365 -11.32 20.07 -23.67
C CYS A 365 -10.95 18.64 -23.22
N ASN A 366 -9.98 17.99 -23.86
CA ASN A 366 -9.54 16.63 -23.56
C ASN A 366 -8.10 16.37 -24.02
N TYR A 367 -7.57 15.24 -23.55
CA TYR A 367 -6.41 14.56 -24.13
C TYR A 367 -6.81 13.11 -24.47
N THR A 368 -6.41 12.62 -25.64
CA THR A 368 -6.65 11.22 -26.04
C THR A 368 -5.34 10.46 -26.05
N ALA A 369 -5.22 9.50 -25.14
CA ALA A 369 -4.14 8.53 -25.15
C ALA A 369 -4.44 7.50 -26.26
N LEU A 370 -3.62 7.47 -27.31
CA LEU A 370 -3.83 6.60 -28.48
C LEU A 370 -3.07 5.28 -28.31
N ASN A 371 -3.64 4.21 -28.86
CA ASN A 371 -3.01 2.89 -28.97
C ASN A 371 -2.49 2.32 -27.63
N ILE A 372 -3.28 2.44 -26.56
CA ILE A 372 -2.95 1.74 -25.32
C ILE A 372 -3.21 0.26 -25.54
N GLU A 373 -2.15 -0.55 -25.53
CA GLU A 373 -2.23 -2.02 -25.65
C GLU A 373 -3.18 -2.65 -24.63
N PRO A 374 -3.70 -3.87 -24.89
CA PRO A 374 -4.48 -4.62 -23.91
C PRO A 374 -3.77 -4.68 -22.56
N HIS A 375 -4.54 -4.51 -21.49
CA HIS A 375 -4.06 -4.45 -20.11
C HIS A 375 -3.05 -3.33 -19.81
N GLY A 376 -2.83 -2.41 -20.75
CA GLY A 376 -1.87 -1.33 -20.64
C GLY A 376 -2.46 -0.04 -20.07
N VAL A 377 -1.56 0.85 -19.68
CA VAL A 377 -1.89 2.20 -19.20
C VAL A 377 -0.98 3.25 -19.80
N GLN A 378 -1.49 4.48 -19.87
CA GLN A 378 -0.65 5.68 -19.88
C GLN A 378 -0.92 6.45 -18.58
N MET A 379 0.13 6.69 -17.80
CA MET A 379 0.05 7.47 -16.56
C MET A 379 0.55 8.88 -16.83
N LEU A 380 -0.26 9.86 -16.45
CA LEU A 380 -0.12 11.25 -16.85
C LEU A 380 -0.09 12.16 -15.62
N LYS A 381 0.68 13.24 -15.69
CA LYS A 381 0.48 14.42 -14.85
C LYS A 381 -0.10 15.53 -15.71
N MET A 382 -1.25 16.04 -15.29
CA MET A 382 -1.99 17.09 -15.98
C MET A 382 -2.01 18.36 -15.13
N THR A 383 -1.55 19.48 -15.68
CA THR A 383 -1.42 20.75 -14.94
C THR A 383 -2.22 21.84 -15.65
N LEU A 384 -3.14 22.48 -14.93
CA LEU A 384 -3.82 23.68 -15.42
C LEU A 384 -2.81 24.78 -15.72
N ILE A 385 -2.95 25.41 -16.88
CA ILE A 385 -2.27 26.66 -17.19
C ILE A 385 -3.17 27.77 -16.64
N ALA A 386 -2.68 28.52 -15.66
CA ALA A 386 -3.40 29.68 -15.17
C ALA A 386 -3.72 30.61 -16.34
N SER A 387 -4.99 31.00 -16.48
CA SER A 387 -5.36 32.10 -17.37
C SER A 387 -4.74 33.38 -16.80
N GLU A 388 -3.94 34.08 -17.62
CA GLU A 388 -3.44 35.42 -17.30
C GLU A 388 -4.57 36.40 -16.95
#